data_AF-A0A7C5MUC1-F1
#
_entry.id   AF-A0A7C5MUC1-F1
#
_cell.length_a   1.000
_cell.length_b   1.000
_cell.length_c   1.000
_cell.angle_alpha   90.00
_cell.angle_beta   90.00
_cell.angle_gamma   90.00
#
_symmetry.space_group_name_H-M   'P 1'
#
loop_
_entity.id
_entity.type
_entity.pdbx_description
1 polymer ?
#
loop_
_entity_poly.entity_id
_entity_poly.type
_entity_poly.pdbx_seq_one_letter_code
_entity_poly.pdbx_strand_id
1 'polypeptide(L)'
;MPNNYYQILGVHAKASQDEIKKAYRKKAMATHPDVSTQTGATETFIRVNEAYDILADPQKRAVYNDKLKGFPYRQPRTGKTNNRTRDTAYQEWVRQANARARQSAKMKYGDFKKSRFERTEERTFLYLQFVVMGVLCLLAAFFFTLPIVAMFFVNWKAVFFMLITTPVSHKIITEALRGVRQIRDSL
;
A
#
# COMPACT_ATOMS: atom_id res chain seq x y z
N MET A 1 -34.30 -8.93 -19.40
CA MET A 1 -33.84 -9.71 -18.24
C MET A 1 -33.84 -8.80 -17.02
N PRO A 2 -34.79 -8.96 -16.09
CA PRO A 2 -34.74 -8.23 -14.83
C PRO A 2 -33.58 -8.80 -14.00
N ASN A 3 -32.73 -7.94 -13.41
CA ASN A 3 -31.53 -8.29 -12.59
C ASN A 3 -30.16 -8.32 -13.30
N ASN A 4 -29.89 -7.39 -14.23
CA ASN A 4 -28.50 -7.19 -14.66
C ASN A 4 -27.66 -6.59 -13.51
N TYR A 5 -26.46 -7.13 -13.21
CA TYR A 5 -25.58 -6.65 -12.15
C TYR A 5 -25.19 -5.18 -12.35
N TYR A 6 -25.06 -4.73 -13.60
CA TYR A 6 -24.81 -3.32 -13.91
C TYR A 6 -25.97 -2.43 -13.48
N GLN A 7 -27.22 -2.87 -13.71
CA GLN A 7 -28.42 -2.17 -13.27
C GLN A 7 -28.58 -2.22 -11.74
N ILE A 8 -28.24 -3.36 -11.13
CA ILE A 8 -28.24 -3.51 -9.66
C ILE A 8 -27.24 -2.54 -9.03
N LEU A 9 -26.08 -2.28 -9.62
CA LEU A 9 -25.17 -1.25 -9.11
C LEU A 9 -25.52 0.17 -9.59
N GLY A 10 -26.38 0.31 -10.60
CA GLY A 10 -26.72 1.61 -11.19
C GLY A 10 -25.60 2.19 -12.04
N VAL A 11 -24.80 1.34 -12.69
CA VAL A 11 -23.66 1.73 -13.52
C VAL A 11 -23.85 1.25 -14.96
N HIS A 12 -23.15 1.90 -15.90
CA HIS A 12 -23.15 1.49 -17.29
C HIS A 12 -22.35 0.18 -17.50
N ALA A 13 -22.68 -0.62 -18.52
CA ALA A 13 -21.98 -1.88 -18.80
C ALA A 13 -20.47 -1.68 -19.13
N LYS A 14 -20.12 -0.50 -19.63
CA LYS A 14 -18.73 -0.07 -19.91
C LYS A 14 -18.06 0.67 -18.74
N ALA A 15 -18.69 0.72 -17.56
CA ALA A 15 -18.13 1.42 -16.40
C ALA A 15 -16.75 0.86 -16.02
N SER A 16 -15.86 1.77 -15.61
CA SER A 16 -14.54 1.46 -15.07
C SER A 16 -14.65 0.76 -13.71
N GLN A 17 -13.56 0.12 -13.28
CA GLN A 17 -13.55 -0.54 -11.96
C GLN A 17 -13.73 0.45 -10.80
N ASP A 18 -13.23 1.67 -10.95
CA ASP A 18 -13.38 2.72 -9.95
C ASP A 18 -14.83 3.18 -9.82
N GLU A 19 -15.54 3.31 -10.94
CA GLU A 19 -16.97 3.63 -10.95
C GLU A 19 -17.80 2.53 -10.30
N ILE A 20 -17.52 1.26 -10.62
CA ILE A 20 -18.17 0.09 -10.01
C ILE A 20 -17.96 0.10 -8.49
N LYS A 21 -16.72 0.35 -8.04
CA LYS A 21 -16.36 0.43 -6.62
C LYS A 21 -17.02 1.62 -5.91
N LYS A 22 -17.14 2.78 -6.57
CA LYS A 22 -17.82 3.96 -6.02
C LYS A 22 -19.34 3.75 -5.91
N ALA A 23 -19.97 3.23 -6.96
CA ALA A 23 -21.41 2.97 -6.97
C ALA A 23 -21.79 1.91 -5.91
N TYR A 24 -21.00 0.85 -5.82
CA TYR A 24 -21.16 -0.17 -4.79
C TYR A 24 -21.01 0.38 -3.37
N ARG A 25 -20.05 1.27 -3.11
CA ARG A 25 -19.90 1.94 -1.80
C ARG A 25 -21.19 2.63 -1.39
N LYS A 26 -21.71 3.49 -2.26
CA LYS A 26 -22.94 4.26 -2.04
C LYS A 26 -24.13 3.35 -1.79
N LYS A 27 -24.32 2.32 -2.63
CA LYS A 27 -25.46 1.40 -2.53
C LYS A 27 -25.33 0.45 -1.33
N ALA A 28 -24.13 -0.05 -1.12
CA ALA A 28 -23.61 -0.71 0.07
C ALA A 28 -24.20 -0.19 1.39
N MET A 29 -23.93 1.10 1.60
CA MET A 29 -24.28 1.83 2.82
C MET A 29 -25.78 2.11 2.91
N ALA A 30 -26.43 2.43 1.78
CA ALA A 30 -27.85 2.74 1.74
C ALA A 30 -28.74 1.49 1.96
N THR A 31 -28.29 0.30 1.53
CA THR A 31 -29.10 -0.92 1.60
C THR A 31 -28.80 -1.80 2.80
N HIS A 32 -27.86 -1.43 3.67
CA HIS A 32 -27.48 -2.24 4.83
C HIS A 32 -28.70 -2.46 5.76
N PRO A 33 -28.96 -3.68 6.26
CA PRO A 33 -30.17 -4.00 7.03
C PRO A 33 -30.31 -3.20 8.34
N ASP A 34 -29.20 -2.75 8.91
CA ASP A 34 -29.15 -1.92 10.13
C ASP A 34 -29.50 -0.43 9.90
N VAL A 35 -29.47 0.03 8.64
CA VAL A 35 -29.68 1.46 8.28
C VAL A 35 -30.92 1.66 7.40
N SER A 36 -31.23 0.68 6.55
CA SER A 36 -32.36 0.77 5.63
C SER A 36 -33.67 0.38 6.31
N THR A 37 -34.69 1.22 6.15
CA THR A 37 -36.07 0.98 6.61
C THR A 37 -36.94 0.26 5.58
N GLN A 38 -36.38 -0.07 4.40
CA GLN A 38 -37.13 -0.70 3.33
C GLN A 38 -37.38 -2.19 3.59
N THR A 39 -38.57 -2.66 3.24
CA THR A 39 -38.90 -4.09 3.24
C THR A 39 -37.99 -4.81 2.24
N GLY A 40 -37.29 -5.87 2.68
CA GLY A 40 -36.34 -6.59 1.84
C GLY A 40 -34.95 -5.94 1.69
N ALA A 41 -34.56 -5.04 2.59
CA ALA A 41 -33.22 -4.45 2.62
C ALA A 41 -32.11 -5.52 2.58
N THR A 42 -32.26 -6.60 3.35
CA THR A 42 -31.31 -7.72 3.37
C THR A 42 -31.12 -8.37 2.00
N GLU A 43 -32.21 -8.63 1.27
CA GLU A 43 -32.14 -9.26 -0.05
C GLU A 43 -31.50 -8.32 -1.08
N THR A 44 -31.85 -7.04 -1.01
CA THR A 44 -31.25 -6.00 -1.86
C THR A 44 -29.75 -5.87 -1.58
N PHE A 45 -29.35 -5.86 -0.31
CA PHE A 45 -27.95 -5.85 0.10
C PHE A 45 -27.19 -7.07 -0.41
N ILE A 46 -27.80 -8.27 -0.32
CA ILE A 46 -27.21 -9.50 -0.85
C ILE A 46 -26.96 -9.37 -2.35
N ARG A 47 -27.96 -8.93 -3.12
CA ARG A 47 -27.84 -8.70 -4.57
C ARG A 47 -26.78 -7.67 -4.93
N VAL A 48 -26.66 -6.59 -4.15
CA VAL A 48 -25.65 -5.53 -4.38
C VAL A 48 -24.23 -6.05 -4.14
N ASN A 49 -24.03 -6.88 -3.11
CA ASN A 49 -22.74 -7.52 -2.85
C ASN A 49 -22.40 -8.57 -3.92
N GLU A 50 -23.37 -9.39 -4.32
CA GLU A 50 -23.20 -10.36 -5.40
C GLU A 50 -22.77 -9.67 -6.71
N ALA A 51 -23.47 -8.59 -7.08
CA ALA A 51 -23.15 -7.82 -8.28
C ALA A 51 -21.72 -7.26 -8.23
N TYR A 52 -21.30 -6.70 -7.10
CA TYR A 52 -19.94 -6.19 -6.95
C TYR A 52 -18.89 -7.30 -6.99
N ASP A 53 -19.11 -8.43 -6.32
CA ASP A 53 -18.15 -9.53 -6.27
C ASP A 53 -17.85 -10.12 -7.66
N ILE A 54 -18.85 -10.14 -8.54
CA ILE A 54 -18.68 -10.60 -9.92
C ILE A 54 -18.08 -9.49 -10.81
N LEU A 55 -18.48 -8.23 -10.64
CA LEU A 55 -18.03 -7.14 -11.51
C LEU A 55 -16.66 -6.56 -11.14
N ALA A 56 -16.26 -6.64 -9.87
CA ALA A 56 -14.99 -6.11 -9.38
C ALA A 56 -13.78 -6.90 -9.89
N ASP A 57 -13.95 -8.21 -10.12
CA ASP A 57 -12.91 -9.09 -10.66
C ASP A 57 -13.00 -9.11 -12.20
N PRO A 58 -11.95 -8.69 -12.92
CA PRO A 58 -11.95 -8.72 -14.39
C PRO A 58 -12.26 -10.09 -14.99
N GLN A 59 -11.80 -11.18 -14.37
CA GLN A 59 -12.01 -12.54 -14.87
C GLN A 59 -13.48 -12.94 -14.71
N LYS A 60 -14.07 -12.69 -13.53
CA LYS A 60 -15.49 -13.00 -13.26
C LYS A 60 -16.41 -12.12 -14.10
N ARG A 61 -16.07 -10.84 -14.27
CA ARG A 61 -16.79 -9.90 -15.13
C ARG A 61 -16.79 -10.34 -16.58
N ALA A 62 -15.67 -10.87 -17.09
CA ALA A 62 -15.60 -11.39 -18.45
C ALA A 62 -16.55 -12.58 -18.65
N VAL A 63 -16.56 -13.54 -17.73
CA VAL A 63 -17.48 -14.69 -17.75
C VAL A 63 -18.95 -14.23 -17.66
N TYR A 64 -19.24 -13.26 -16.80
CA TYR A 64 -20.57 -12.68 -16.69
C TYR A 64 -21.01 -11.99 -17.99
N ASN A 65 -20.11 -11.20 -18.60
CA ASN A 65 -20.38 -10.52 -19.85
C ASN A 65 -20.60 -11.50 -21.01
N ASP A 66 -19.89 -12.62 -21.03
CA ASP A 66 -20.11 -13.71 -22.00
C ASP A 66 -21.51 -14.29 -21.85
N LYS A 67 -21.95 -14.57 -20.60
CA LYS A 67 -23.32 -15.03 -20.30
C LYS A 67 -24.39 -14.00 -20.70
N LEU A 68 -24.13 -12.71 -20.48
CA LEU A 68 -25.10 -11.64 -20.74
C LEU A 68 -25.34 -11.41 -22.24
N LYS A 69 -24.33 -11.70 -23.06
CA LYS A 69 -24.34 -11.45 -24.50
C LYS A 69 -25.23 -12.40 -25.27
N GLY A 70 -25.50 -13.62 -24.77
CA GLY A 70 -26.41 -14.59 -25.41
C GLY A 70 -26.07 -14.96 -26.87
N PHE A 71 -24.96 -14.46 -27.41
CA PHE A 71 -24.55 -14.71 -28.78
C PHE A 71 -23.91 -16.10 -28.85
N PRO A 72 -24.30 -16.96 -29.81
CA PRO A 72 -23.53 -18.15 -30.11
C PRO A 72 -22.22 -17.68 -30.72
N TYR A 73 -21.24 -17.34 -29.87
CA TYR A 73 -19.86 -17.30 -30.32
C TYR A 73 -19.56 -18.71 -30.80
N ARG A 74 -19.49 -18.89 -32.13
CA ARG A 74 -19.13 -20.14 -32.79
C ARG A 74 -17.67 -20.38 -32.46
N GLN A 75 -17.41 -20.94 -31.27
CA GLN A 75 -16.13 -21.54 -30.96
C GLN A 75 -15.85 -22.56 -32.06
N PRO A 76 -14.64 -22.59 -32.65
CA PRO A 76 -14.19 -23.76 -33.40
C PRO A 76 -14.51 -25.00 -32.54
N ARG A 77 -15.11 -26.04 -33.15
CA ARG A 77 -15.67 -27.22 -32.46
C ARG A 77 -14.57 -28.11 -31.85
N THR A 78 -13.80 -27.58 -30.91
CA THR A 78 -12.81 -28.29 -30.11
C THR A 78 -13.21 -28.14 -28.65
N GLY A 79 -13.94 -29.12 -28.09
CA GLY A 79 -14.12 -29.27 -26.64
C GLY A 79 -15.53 -28.96 -26.08
N LYS A 80 -16.45 -29.93 -26.22
CA LYS A 80 -17.79 -29.91 -25.59
C LYS A 80 -17.75 -30.06 -24.04
N THR A 81 -16.56 -30.27 -23.47
CA THR A 81 -16.30 -30.51 -22.04
C THR A 81 -16.18 -29.22 -21.22
N ASN A 82 -15.76 -28.11 -21.82
CA ASN A 82 -15.39 -26.87 -21.09
C ASN A 82 -16.56 -25.97 -20.66
N ASN A 83 -17.77 -26.17 -21.19
CA ASN A 83 -18.92 -25.32 -20.84
C ASN A 83 -19.49 -25.70 -19.46
N ARG A 84 -19.59 -27.00 -19.13
CA ARG A 84 -20.11 -27.45 -17.82
C ARG A 84 -19.24 -26.98 -16.66
N THR A 85 -17.93 -27.07 -16.79
CA THR A 85 -16.98 -26.63 -15.73
C THR A 85 -17.05 -25.12 -15.49
N ARG A 86 -17.17 -24.31 -16.56
CA ARG A 86 -17.37 -22.86 -16.45
C ARG A 86 -18.70 -22.49 -15.78
N ASP A 87 -19.75 -23.24 -16.07
CA ASP A 87 -21.04 -23.03 -15.40
C ASP A 87 -20.99 -23.39 -13.92
N THR A 88 -20.37 -24.51 -13.55
CA THR A 88 -20.16 -24.89 -12.14
C THR A 88 -19.35 -23.83 -11.39
N ALA A 89 -18.23 -23.36 -11.97
CA ALA A 89 -17.39 -22.33 -11.36
C ALA A 89 -18.15 -21.01 -11.12
N TYR A 90 -18.96 -20.58 -12.10
CA TYR A 90 -19.80 -19.39 -11.95
C TYR A 90 -20.80 -19.55 -10.80
N GLN A 91 -21.47 -20.71 -10.71
CA GLN A 91 -22.43 -20.97 -9.64
C GLN A 91 -21.77 -21.00 -8.25
N GLU A 92 -20.55 -21.52 -8.16
CA GLU A 92 -19.75 -21.48 -6.94
C GLU A 92 -19.38 -20.04 -6.54
N TRP A 93 -18.96 -19.21 -7.49
CA TRP A 93 -18.66 -17.80 -7.21
C TRP A 93 -19.89 -17.05 -6.68
N VAL A 94 -21.05 -17.26 -7.29
CA VAL A 94 -22.32 -16.66 -6.84
C VAL A 94 -22.68 -17.17 -5.44
N ARG A 95 -22.54 -18.47 -5.17
CA ARG A 95 -22.77 -19.05 -3.84
C ARG A 95 -21.86 -18.42 -2.78
N GLN A 96 -20.58 -18.30 -3.08
CA GLN A 96 -19.59 -17.70 -2.17
C GLN A 96 -19.87 -16.21 -1.93
N ALA A 97 -20.21 -15.46 -2.98
CA ALA A 97 -20.59 -14.05 -2.88
C ALA A 97 -21.83 -13.89 -1.98
N ASN A 98 -22.85 -14.71 -2.19
CA ASN A 98 -24.06 -14.71 -1.37
C ASN A 98 -23.81 -15.10 0.09
N ALA A 99 -22.93 -16.06 0.35
CA ALA A 99 -22.52 -16.41 1.71
C ALA A 99 -21.81 -15.24 2.42
N ARG A 100 -20.84 -14.60 1.75
CA ARG A 100 -20.13 -13.43 2.27
C ARG A 100 -21.05 -12.23 2.47
N ALA A 101 -22.00 -12.02 1.57
CA ALA A 101 -22.99 -10.96 1.68
C ALA A 101 -23.90 -11.17 2.90
N ARG A 102 -24.36 -12.41 3.14
CA ARG A 102 -25.14 -12.76 4.33
C ARG A 102 -24.34 -12.58 5.62
N GLN A 103 -23.07 -12.94 5.63
CA GLN A 103 -22.20 -12.67 6.77
C GLN A 103 -22.07 -11.17 7.01
N SER A 104 -21.83 -10.38 5.97
CA SER A 104 -21.73 -8.91 6.05
C SER A 104 -23.04 -8.27 6.51
N ALA A 105 -24.19 -8.81 6.12
CA ALA A 105 -25.50 -8.33 6.53
C ALA A 105 -25.79 -8.56 8.02
N LYS A 106 -25.15 -9.55 8.65
CA LYS A 106 -25.27 -9.83 10.09
C LYS A 106 -24.37 -8.93 10.94
N MET A 107 -23.40 -8.24 10.34
CA MET A 107 -22.49 -7.36 11.07
C MET A 107 -23.18 -6.04 11.40
N LYS A 108 -22.71 -5.36 12.45
CA LYS A 108 -23.15 -4.00 12.76
C LYS A 108 -22.67 -3.04 11.66
N TYR A 109 -23.49 -2.04 11.32
CA TYR A 109 -23.17 -1.10 10.24
C TYR A 109 -21.80 -0.42 10.39
N GLY A 110 -21.44 -0.03 11.62
CA GLY A 110 -20.15 0.60 11.93
C GLY A 110 -18.95 -0.29 11.60
N ASP A 111 -19.05 -1.59 11.93
CA ASP A 111 -17.99 -2.57 11.66
C ASP A 111 -17.90 -2.93 10.18
N PHE A 112 -19.05 -2.99 9.51
CA PHE A 112 -19.12 -3.15 8.07
C PHE A 112 -18.44 -1.98 7.32
N LYS A 113 -18.71 -0.73 7.73
CA LYS A 113 -18.12 0.48 7.12
C LYS A 113 -16.59 0.48 7.25
N LYS A 114 -16.08 0.16 8.45
CA LYS A 114 -14.65 0.03 8.75
C LYS A 114 -13.98 -1.06 7.91
N SER A 115 -14.56 -2.27 7.92
CA SER A 115 -13.95 -3.44 7.28
C SER A 115 -13.83 -3.31 5.76
N ARG A 116 -14.81 -2.69 5.09
CA ARG A 116 -14.87 -2.63 3.62
C ARG A 116 -14.35 -1.35 2.99
N PHE A 117 -14.32 -0.23 3.70
CA PHE A 117 -14.12 1.07 3.06
C PHE A 117 -12.97 1.91 3.63
N GLU A 118 -12.72 1.87 4.94
CA GLU A 118 -11.75 2.76 5.59
C GLU A 118 -10.28 2.27 5.49
N ARG A 119 -10.05 1.01 5.08
CA ARG A 119 -8.68 0.44 4.92
C ARG A 119 -7.81 1.11 3.86
N THR A 120 -8.39 1.94 2.98
CA THR A 120 -7.68 2.46 1.79
C THR A 120 -6.80 3.68 2.07
N GLU A 121 -7.01 4.40 3.17
CA GLU A 121 -6.29 5.67 3.45
C GLU A 121 -5.05 5.49 4.34
N GLU A 122 -4.96 4.43 5.13
CA GLU A 122 -3.78 4.18 5.98
C GLU A 122 -2.53 3.81 5.17
N ARG A 123 -2.69 3.19 3.99
CA ARG A 123 -1.56 2.67 3.20
C ARG A 123 -0.72 3.77 2.55
N THR A 124 -1.36 4.86 2.12
CA THR A 124 -0.65 6.03 1.57
C THR A 124 0.13 6.76 2.66
N PHE A 125 -0.41 6.84 3.87
CA PHE A 125 0.28 7.45 5.01
C PHE A 125 1.52 6.64 5.41
N LEU A 126 1.40 5.31 5.52
CA LEU A 126 2.52 4.41 5.78
C LEU A 126 3.64 4.56 4.74
N TYR A 127 3.29 4.55 3.45
CA TYR A 127 4.28 4.71 2.37
C TYR A 127 4.99 6.07 2.43
N LEU A 128 4.23 7.14 2.64
CA LEU A 128 4.80 8.49 2.77
C LEU A 128 5.74 8.58 3.99
N GLN A 129 5.38 7.96 5.10
CA GLN A 129 6.24 7.88 6.29
C GLN A 129 7.55 7.14 6.00
N PHE A 130 7.51 6.00 5.30
CA PHE A 130 8.73 5.27 4.91
C PHE A 130 9.60 6.07 3.95
N VAL A 131 9.02 6.79 2.99
CA VAL A 131 9.74 7.66 2.06
C VAL A 131 10.41 8.82 2.79
N VAL A 132 9.68 9.51 3.66
CA VAL A 132 10.22 10.63 4.46
C VAL A 132 11.35 10.16 5.38
N MET A 133 11.17 9.03 6.07
CA MET A 133 12.23 8.43 6.88
C MET A 133 13.45 8.03 6.05
N GLY A 134 13.26 7.49 4.85
CA GLY A 134 14.34 7.16 3.92
C GLY A 134 15.14 8.39 3.50
N VAL A 135 14.47 9.49 3.13
CA VAL A 135 15.13 10.75 2.75
C VAL A 135 15.88 11.36 3.94
N LEU A 136 15.29 11.36 5.14
CA LEU A 136 15.96 11.85 6.35
C LEU A 136 17.21 11.04 6.69
N CYS A 137 17.17 9.71 6.55
CA CYS A 137 18.34 8.85 6.75
C CYS A 137 19.47 9.16 5.75
N LEU A 138 19.14 9.41 4.48
CA LEU A 138 20.13 9.76 3.46
C LEU A 138 20.76 11.14 3.73
N LEU A 139 19.95 12.12 4.12
CA LEU A 139 20.45 13.44 4.52
C LEU A 139 21.35 13.35 5.75
N ALA A 140 20.95 12.59 6.77
CA ALA A 140 21.78 12.36 7.95
C ALA A 140 23.12 11.70 7.56
N ALA A 141 23.10 10.65 6.74
CA ALA A 141 24.31 10.01 6.25
C ALA A 141 25.24 11.00 5.54
N PHE A 142 24.70 11.92 4.73
CA PHE A 142 25.48 12.97 4.08
C PHE A 142 26.14 13.91 5.09
N PHE A 143 25.40 14.41 6.09
CA PHE A 143 25.96 15.28 7.14
C PHE A 143 27.04 14.60 7.99
N PHE A 144 26.92 13.30 8.25
CA PHE A 144 27.92 12.55 9.01
C PHE A 144 29.14 12.13 8.18
N THR A 145 28.97 11.85 6.89
CA THR A 145 30.07 11.40 6.02
C THR A 145 30.89 12.54 5.45
N LEU A 146 30.28 13.70 5.17
CA LEU A 146 30.98 14.89 4.68
C LEU A 146 32.20 15.32 5.51
N PRO A 147 32.12 15.46 6.86
CA PRO A 147 33.27 15.87 7.66
C PRO A 147 34.36 14.78 7.68
N ILE A 148 33.97 13.51 7.64
CA ILE A 148 34.91 12.37 7.58
C ILE A 148 35.69 12.41 6.27
N VAL A 149 35.00 12.59 5.14
CA VAL A 149 35.64 12.71 3.82
C VAL A 149 36.53 13.95 3.77
N ALA A 150 36.06 15.09 4.30
CA ALA A 150 36.85 16.31 4.37
C ALA A 150 38.18 16.12 5.14
N MET A 151 38.19 15.32 6.22
CA MET A 151 39.42 15.01 6.97
C MET A 151 40.51 14.34 6.12
N PHE A 152 40.17 13.59 5.06
CA PHE A 152 41.14 12.94 4.18
C PHE A 152 41.78 13.88 3.15
N PHE A 153 41.12 14.99 2.83
CA PHE A 153 41.63 16.01 1.91
C PHE A 153 42.34 17.17 2.63
N VAL A 154 42.22 17.26 3.96
CA VAL A 154 43.04 18.16 4.76
C VAL A 154 44.48 17.65 4.75
N ASN A 155 45.40 18.50 4.31
CA ASN A 155 46.82 18.17 4.28
C ASN A 155 47.40 18.22 5.70
N TRP A 156 47.25 17.12 6.44
CA TRP A 156 47.73 16.98 7.81
C TRP A 156 49.22 17.26 7.95
N LYS A 157 50.03 17.08 6.89
CA LYS A 157 51.45 17.47 6.93
C LYS A 157 51.63 18.97 7.16
N ALA A 158 50.79 19.81 6.56
CA ALA A 158 50.84 21.26 6.77
C ALA A 158 50.33 21.66 8.17
N VAL A 159 49.28 20.98 8.66
CA VAL A 159 48.73 21.22 10.02
C VAL A 159 49.74 20.82 11.10
N PHE A 160 50.33 19.62 11.00
CA PHE A 160 51.37 19.17 11.93
C PHE A 160 52.63 20.04 11.83
N PHE A 161 53.05 20.43 10.63
CA PHE A 161 54.20 21.32 10.44
C PHE A 161 53.95 22.70 11.09
N MET A 162 52.76 23.27 10.91
CA MET A 162 52.38 24.53 11.55
C MET A 162 52.34 24.42 13.07
N LEU A 163 51.79 23.32 13.62
CA LEU A 163 51.72 23.08 15.05
C LEU A 163 53.12 22.97 15.69
N ILE A 164 54.04 22.26 15.03
CA ILE A 164 55.41 22.05 15.49
C ILE A 164 56.25 23.35 15.39
N THR A 165 56.01 24.20 14.39
CA THR A 165 56.80 25.42 14.14
C THR A 165 56.32 26.65 14.92
N THR A 166 55.22 26.57 15.68
CA THR A 166 54.78 27.70 16.51
C THR A 166 55.78 28.02 17.62
N PRO A 167 56.01 29.29 17.98
CA PRO A 167 57.00 29.68 19.00
C PRO A 167 56.69 29.14 20.42
N VAL A 168 55.45 28.68 20.64
CA VAL A 168 55.02 28.06 21.91
C VAL A 168 55.62 26.67 22.11
N SER A 169 55.72 25.85 21.04
CA SER A 169 56.33 24.52 21.11
C SER A 169 57.83 24.61 21.46
N HIS A 170 58.52 25.60 20.91
CA HIS A 170 59.94 25.86 21.16
C HIS A 170 60.20 26.19 22.63
N LYS A 171 59.35 27.02 23.26
CA LYS A 171 59.48 27.34 24.69
C LYS A 171 59.31 26.11 25.57
N ILE A 172 58.29 25.29 25.31
CA ILE A 172 58.01 24.06 26.08
C ILE A 172 59.17 23.06 25.95
N ILE A 173 59.70 22.86 24.74
CA ILE A 173 60.86 21.97 24.52
C ILE A 173 62.09 22.49 25.24
N THR A 174 62.35 23.81 25.20
CA THR A 174 63.52 24.38 25.89
C THR A 174 63.42 24.30 27.41
N GLU A 175 62.22 24.43 28.00
CA GLU A 175 62.03 24.25 29.44
C GLU A 175 62.15 22.77 29.85
N ALA A 176 61.59 21.86 29.08
CA ALA A 176 61.71 20.42 29.32
C ALA A 176 63.18 19.95 29.30
N LEU A 177 63.97 20.41 28.32
CA LEU A 177 65.40 20.10 28.23
C LEU A 177 66.22 20.73 29.37
N ARG A 178 65.80 21.89 29.89
CA ARG A 178 66.44 22.54 31.04
C ARG A 178 66.23 21.75 32.32
N GLY A 179 65.02 21.22 32.53
CA GLY A 179 64.70 20.34 33.66
C GLY A 179 65.48 19.02 33.65
N VAL A 180 65.62 18.38 32.48
CA VAL A 180 66.43 17.14 32.35
C VAL A 180 67.91 17.37 32.61
N ARG A 181 68.47 18.51 32.16
CA ARG A 181 69.86 18.87 32.42
C ARG A 181 70.12 19.09 33.92
N GLN A 182 69.18 19.74 34.61
CA GLN A 182 69.28 19.99 36.04
C GLN A 182 69.26 18.70 36.89
N ILE A 183 68.51 17.68 36.44
CA ILE A 183 68.48 16.35 37.09
C ILE A 183 69.80 15.60 36.89
N ARG A 184 70.36 15.62 35.67
CA ARG A 184 71.63 14.96 35.36
C ARG A 184 72.81 15.54 36.14
N ASP A 185 72.84 16.86 36.34
CA ASP A 185 73.94 17.53 37.04
C ASP A 185 73.79 17.42 38.58
N SER A 186 72.72 16.78 39.07
CA SER A 186 72.43 16.52 40.50
C SER A 186 72.59 15.05 40.94
N LEU A 187 73.08 14.19 40.04
CA LEU A 187 73.45 12.77 40.24
C LEU A 187 74.97 12.61 40.11
#